data_AF-A0A7Y5S7K1-F1
#
_entry.id   AF-A0A7Y5S7K1-F1
#
_cell.length_a   1.000
_cell.length_b   1.000
_cell.length_c   1.000
_cell.angle_alpha   90.00
_cell.angle_beta   90.00
_cell.angle_gamma   90.00
#
_symmetry.space_group_name_H-M   'P 1'
#
loop_
_entity.id
_entity.type
_entity.pdbx_description
1 polymer ?
#
loop_
_entity_poly.entity_id
_entity_poly.type
_entity_poly.pdbx_seq_one_letter_code
_entity_poly.pdbx_strand_id
1 'polypeptide(L)'
;MASVSKPRAAWEDRFRRPTVDELFDGLNKQLSSLAESWRERMRETPGVREELAWQGIPFRWTLVYRNDTRPVAYLVPQPVKAYVAIPIASDAVNRLPLRKLSKPVRDSLGAASLVNGQYWAQWELQSKAQLDELMLIAAACLADDTVAV
;
A
#
# COMPACT_ATOMS: atom_id res chain seq x y z
N MET A 1 29.18 30.74 3.30
CA MET A 1 28.01 30.54 4.20
C MET A 1 27.36 29.23 3.82
N ALA A 2 27.49 28.19 4.64
CA ALA A 2 26.85 26.91 4.36
C ALA A 2 25.34 27.05 4.54
N SER A 3 24.56 26.77 3.50
CA SER A 3 23.10 26.72 3.60
C SER A 3 22.73 25.59 4.56
N VAL A 4 22.11 25.93 5.69
CA VAL A 4 21.51 24.93 6.58
C VAL A 4 20.34 24.31 5.81
N SER A 5 20.58 23.17 5.16
CA SER A 5 19.53 22.44 4.46
C SER A 5 18.53 21.95 5.51
N LYS A 6 17.23 22.22 5.29
CA LYS A 6 16.18 21.62 6.11
C LYS A 6 16.42 20.11 6.20
N PRO A 7 16.33 19.50 7.39
CA PRO A 7 16.43 18.06 7.52
C PRO A 7 15.37 17.43 6.59
N ARG A 8 15.82 16.52 5.71
CA ARG A 8 14.92 15.81 4.79
C ARG A 8 13.89 15.04 5.60
N ALA A 9 12.65 14.96 5.11
CA ALA A 9 11.64 14.13 5.75
C ALA A 9 12.14 12.68 5.81
N ALA A 10 11.81 11.94 6.87
CA ALA A 10 12.26 10.56 7.07
C ALA A 10 11.96 9.65 5.86
N TRP A 11 10.82 9.88 5.21
CA TRP A 11 10.40 9.18 3.98
C TRP A 11 11.34 9.42 2.78
N GLU A 12 12.05 10.55 2.72
CA GLU A 12 12.94 10.92 1.61
C GLU A 12 14.39 10.44 1.78
N ASP A 13 14.79 10.12 3.01
CA ASP A 13 16.18 9.77 3.32
C ASP A 13 16.47 8.28 3.13
N ARG A 14 16.96 7.91 1.94
CA ARG A 14 17.33 6.51 1.63
C ARG A 14 18.51 5.97 2.44
N PHE A 15 19.32 6.83 3.07
CA PHE A 15 20.56 6.44 3.75
C PHE A 15 20.32 6.11 5.22
N ARG A 16 19.17 6.52 5.76
CA ARG A 16 18.74 6.21 7.12
C ARG A 16 17.46 5.39 7.05
N ARG A 17 17.47 4.18 7.63
CA ARG A 17 16.23 3.41 7.79
C ARG A 17 15.37 4.08 8.87
N PRO A 18 14.18 4.59 8.55
CA PRO A 18 13.33 5.24 9.53
C PRO A 18 12.57 4.20 10.38
N THR A 19 11.97 4.64 11.48
CA THR A 19 10.92 3.87 12.16
C THR A 19 9.57 4.11 11.49
N VAL A 20 8.56 3.29 11.83
CA VAL A 20 7.19 3.53 11.32
C VAL A 20 6.61 4.82 11.88
N ASP A 21 6.88 5.12 13.15
CA ASP A 21 6.41 6.34 13.79
C ASP A 21 6.99 7.59 13.10
N GLU A 22 8.27 7.55 12.73
CA GLU A 22 8.92 8.63 11.97
C GLU A 22 8.31 8.83 10.57
N LEU A 23 7.80 7.76 9.94
CA LEU A 23 7.10 7.86 8.66
C LEU A 23 5.69 8.42 8.83
N PHE A 24 5.03 8.14 9.96
CA PHE A 24 3.66 8.56 10.22
C PHE A 24 3.58 9.97 10.83
N ASP A 25 4.69 10.51 11.35
CA ASP A 25 4.78 11.89 11.88
C ASP A 25 4.38 12.96 10.86
N GLY A 26 4.62 12.69 9.56
CA GLY A 26 4.22 13.58 8.47
C GLY A 26 2.74 13.48 8.06
N LEU A 27 1.96 12.56 8.64
CA LEU A 27 0.55 12.36 8.35
C LEU A 27 -0.32 13.12 9.37
N ASN A 28 -1.48 13.60 8.91
CA ASN A 28 -2.47 14.13 9.84
C ASN A 28 -3.14 12.99 10.63
N LYS A 29 -3.80 13.32 11.75
CA LYS A 29 -4.43 12.34 12.64
C LYS A 29 -5.38 11.35 11.93
N GLN A 30 -6.15 11.82 10.94
CA GLN A 30 -7.06 10.96 10.19
C GLN A 30 -6.29 9.96 9.33
N LEU A 31 -5.28 10.42 8.58
CA LEU A 31 -4.45 9.58 7.73
C LEU A 31 -3.62 8.60 8.55
N SER A 32 -3.05 9.03 9.69
CA SER A 32 -2.33 8.12 10.60
C SER A 32 -3.25 7.01 11.10
N SER A 33 -4.48 7.35 11.52
CA SER A 33 -5.46 6.35 11.97
C SER A 33 -5.87 5.37 10.86
N LEU A 34 -6.03 5.83 9.61
CA LEU A 34 -6.31 4.95 8.47
C LEU A 34 -5.11 4.05 8.15
N ALA A 35 -3.89 4.60 8.16
CA ALA A 35 -2.67 3.87 7.89
C ALA A 35 -2.41 2.80 8.98
N GLU A 36 -2.64 3.12 10.25
CA GLU A 36 -2.58 2.17 11.37
C GLU A 36 -3.63 1.07 11.22
N SER A 37 -4.88 1.42 10.89
CA SER A 37 -5.95 0.44 10.68
C SER A 37 -5.64 -0.52 9.52
N TRP A 38 -5.06 -0.02 8.44
CA TRP A 38 -4.58 -0.87 7.33
C TRP A 38 -3.50 -1.83 7.81
N ARG A 39 -2.51 -1.28 8.54
CA ARG A 39 -1.36 -2.00 9.04
C ARG A 39 -1.76 -3.13 9.98
N GLU A 40 -2.64 -2.85 10.94
CA GLU A 40 -3.19 -3.83 11.88
C GLU A 40 -3.87 -4.98 11.13
N ARG A 41 -4.81 -4.68 10.23
CA ARG A 41 -5.56 -5.71 9.49
C ARG A 41 -4.70 -6.56 8.57
N MET A 42 -3.70 -5.97 7.92
CA MET A 42 -2.76 -6.74 7.08
C MET A 42 -1.86 -7.65 7.93
N ARG A 43 -1.47 -7.24 9.14
CA ARG A 43 -0.70 -8.09 10.07
C ARG A 43 -1.52 -9.23 10.66
N GLU A 44 -2.82 -9.01 10.86
CA GLU A 44 -3.76 -10.04 11.30
C GLU A 44 -4.09 -11.04 10.19
N THR A 45 -3.76 -10.73 8.93
CA THR A 45 -4.01 -11.61 7.80
C THR A 45 -3.03 -12.80 7.82
N PRO A 46 -3.50 -14.06 7.89
CA PRO A 46 -2.62 -15.23 7.95
C PRO A 46 -1.68 -15.31 6.77
N GLY A 47 -0.42 -15.69 7.01
CA GLY A 47 0.62 -15.81 5.98
C GLY A 47 1.24 -14.48 5.55
N VAL A 48 0.67 -13.34 5.94
CA VAL A 48 1.21 -12.02 5.58
C VAL A 48 2.24 -11.54 6.60
N ARG A 49 3.40 -11.09 6.10
CA ARG A 49 4.43 -10.40 6.90
C ARG A 49 4.58 -8.96 6.43
N GLU A 50 4.75 -8.06 7.39
CA GLU A 50 5.10 -6.66 7.12
C GLU A 50 6.62 -6.47 7.12
N GLU A 51 7.12 -5.73 6.13
CA GLU A 51 8.52 -5.34 6.00
C GLU A 51 8.60 -3.84 5.68
N LEU A 52 9.40 -3.08 6.44
CA LEU A 52 9.76 -1.72 6.07
C LEU A 52 10.98 -1.73 5.13
N ALA A 53 10.77 -1.34 3.87
CA ALA A 53 11.78 -1.39 2.81
C ALA A 53 11.78 -0.14 1.91
N TRP A 54 12.94 0.16 1.31
CA TRP A 54 13.08 1.22 0.31
C TRP A 54 12.74 0.67 -1.08
N GLN A 55 11.72 1.25 -1.73
CA GLN A 55 11.17 0.83 -3.03
C GLN A 55 11.61 1.71 -4.21
N GLY A 56 12.53 2.66 -4.00
CA GLY A 56 12.92 3.61 -5.05
C GLY A 56 11.82 4.65 -5.34
N ILE A 57 12.01 5.51 -6.35
CA ILE A 57 11.03 6.55 -6.68
C ILE A 57 9.88 5.92 -7.49
N PRO A 58 8.60 6.23 -7.20
CA PRO A 58 8.13 7.25 -6.26
C PRO A 58 7.88 6.79 -4.82
N PHE A 59 7.87 5.48 -4.54
CA PHE A 59 7.39 4.90 -3.28
C PHE A 59 8.31 5.13 -2.06
N ARG A 60 9.63 5.20 -2.28
CA ARG A 60 10.66 5.41 -1.26
C ARG A 60 10.50 4.44 -0.09
N TRP A 61 10.56 4.90 1.17
CA TRP A 61 10.27 4.04 2.33
C TRP A 61 8.80 3.65 2.37
N THR A 62 8.53 2.35 2.36
CA THR A 62 7.18 1.77 2.22
C THR A 62 7.05 0.57 3.15
N LEU A 63 5.86 0.42 3.74
CA LEU A 63 5.48 -0.81 4.43
C LEU A 63 4.99 -1.80 3.38
N VAL A 64 5.80 -2.83 3.12
CA VAL A 64 5.52 -3.89 2.16
C VAL A 64 4.91 -5.06 2.89
N TYR A 65 3.76 -5.52 2.41
CA TYR A 65 3.09 -6.72 2.90
C TYR A 65 3.39 -7.87 1.95
N ARG A 66 3.94 -8.97 2.45
CA ARG A 66 4.36 -10.12 1.64
C ARG A 66 3.69 -11.40 2.13
N ASN A 67 3.32 -12.26 1.20
CA ASN A 67 3.00 -13.66 1.46
C ASN A 67 4.14 -14.52 0.89
N ASP A 68 4.65 -15.48 1.67
CA ASP A 68 5.82 -16.34 1.39
C ASP A 68 7.02 -15.61 0.77
N THR A 69 7.02 -15.38 -0.55
CA THR A 69 8.09 -14.70 -1.28
C THR A 69 7.64 -13.45 -2.05
N ARG A 70 6.33 -13.19 -2.19
CA ARG A 70 5.81 -12.14 -3.08
C ARG A 70 5.14 -10.99 -2.32
N PRO A 71 5.37 -9.73 -2.72
CA PRO A 71 4.58 -8.60 -2.23
C PRO A 71 3.12 -8.70 -2.68
N VAL A 72 2.20 -8.53 -1.75
CA VAL A 72 0.75 -8.58 -1.98
C VAL A 72 0.09 -7.22 -1.82
N ALA A 73 0.70 -6.31 -1.06
CA ALA A 73 0.27 -4.93 -0.95
C ALA A 73 1.38 -4.03 -0.43
N TYR A 74 1.21 -2.73 -0.60
CA TYR A 74 2.14 -1.69 -0.19
C TYR A 74 1.36 -0.56 0.48
N LEU A 75 1.81 -0.12 1.64
CA LEU A 75 1.38 1.13 2.26
C LEU A 75 2.53 2.13 2.18
N VAL A 76 2.34 3.19 1.38
CA VAL A 76 3.31 4.25 1.14
C VAL A 76 2.94 5.47 1.98
N PRO A 77 3.62 5.70 3.13
CA PRO A 77 3.36 6.84 4.00
C PRO A 77 4.11 8.08 3.50
N GLN A 78 3.68 8.64 2.36
CA GLN A 78 4.22 9.90 1.87
C GLN A 78 3.83 11.04 2.83
N PRO A 79 4.69 12.07 3.05
CA PRO A 79 4.29 13.21 3.86
C PRO A 79 2.99 13.84 3.32
N VAL A 80 2.04 14.14 4.22
CA VAL A 80 0.71 14.70 3.90
C VAL A 80 -0.24 13.73 3.19
N LYS A 81 0.20 12.56 2.70
CA LYS A 81 -0.63 11.60 1.95
C LYS A 81 -0.23 10.15 2.20
N ALA A 82 -1.19 9.28 2.49
CA ALA A 82 -0.93 7.84 2.53
C ALA A 82 -1.54 7.17 1.29
N TYR A 83 -0.76 6.32 0.62
CA TYR A 83 -1.25 5.51 -0.49
C TYR A 83 -1.22 4.03 -0.16
N VAL A 84 -2.21 3.31 -0.65
CA VAL A 84 -2.16 1.86 -0.76
C VAL A 84 -2.00 1.50 -2.23
N ALA A 85 -1.03 0.63 -2.52
CA ALA A 85 -0.89 0.02 -3.84
C ALA A 85 -1.01 -1.50 -3.72
N ILE A 86 -1.76 -2.11 -4.64
CA ILE A 86 -1.99 -3.56 -4.66
C ILE A 86 -1.66 -4.04 -6.07
N PRO A 87 -0.64 -4.91 -6.24
CA PRO A 87 -0.39 -5.59 -7.50
C PRO A 87 -1.46 -6.69 -7.68
N ILE A 88 -2.19 -6.64 -8.78
CA ILE A 88 -3.28 -7.58 -9.06
C ILE A 88 -2.94 -8.32 -10.34
N ALA A 89 -2.85 -9.65 -10.29
CA ALA A 89 -2.61 -10.45 -11.48
C ALA A 89 -3.72 -10.22 -12.52
N SER A 90 -3.37 -10.14 -13.81
CA SER A 90 -4.33 -9.76 -14.85
C SER A 90 -5.49 -10.75 -14.99
N ASP A 91 -5.26 -12.02 -14.67
CA ASP A 91 -6.26 -13.09 -14.62
C ASP A 91 -7.13 -13.04 -13.35
N ALA A 92 -6.57 -12.56 -12.23
CA ALA A 92 -7.27 -12.36 -10.96
C ALA A 92 -8.28 -11.20 -10.99
N VAL A 93 -8.14 -10.23 -11.90
CA VAL A 93 -9.04 -9.06 -11.99
C VAL A 93 -10.51 -9.45 -12.10
N ASN A 94 -10.82 -10.50 -12.85
CA ASN A 94 -12.19 -10.97 -13.05
C ASN A 94 -12.82 -11.59 -11.80
N ARG A 95 -12.00 -11.93 -10.79
CA ARG A 95 -12.44 -12.52 -9.51
C ARG A 95 -12.68 -11.45 -8.44
N LEU A 96 -12.25 -10.21 -8.69
CA LEU A 96 -12.48 -9.12 -7.77
C LEU A 96 -13.99 -8.88 -7.58
N PRO A 97 -14.43 -8.51 -6.36
CA PRO A 97 -15.83 -8.23 -6.08
C PRO A 97 -16.24 -6.85 -6.62
N LEU A 98 -16.06 -6.59 -7.92
CA LEU A 98 -16.21 -5.28 -8.55
C LEU A 98 -17.57 -4.62 -8.24
N ARG A 99 -18.64 -5.41 -8.08
CA ARG A 99 -19.98 -4.90 -7.74
C ARG A 99 -20.07 -4.30 -6.33
N LYS A 100 -19.18 -4.70 -5.42
CA LYS A 100 -19.09 -4.17 -4.05
C LYS A 100 -18.16 -2.96 -3.95
N LEU A 101 -17.38 -2.67 -4.99
CA LEU A 101 -16.43 -1.57 -5.00
C LEU A 101 -17.10 -0.28 -5.46
N SER A 102 -16.78 0.82 -4.78
CA SER A 102 -17.20 2.15 -5.17
C SER A 102 -16.67 2.51 -6.57
N LYS A 103 -17.29 3.51 -7.20
CA LYS A 103 -16.83 4.02 -8.51
C LYS A 103 -15.37 4.50 -8.47
N PRO A 104 -14.92 5.31 -7.50
CA PRO A 104 -13.52 5.74 -7.45
C PRO A 104 -12.53 4.58 -7.37
N VAL A 105 -12.84 3.54 -6.57
CA VAL A 105 -11.95 2.37 -6.44
C VAL A 105 -11.86 1.61 -7.75
N ARG A 106 -12.98 1.42 -8.45
CA ARG A 106 -13.02 0.77 -9.77
C ARG A 106 -12.34 1.58 -10.87
N ASP A 107 -12.52 2.89 -10.88
CA ASP A 107 -11.91 3.77 -11.88
C ASP A 107 -10.38 3.71 -11.78
N SER A 108 -9.82 3.64 -10.55
CA SER A 108 -8.38 3.41 -10.34
C SER A 108 -7.89 2.04 -10.82
N LEU A 109 -8.71 0.98 -10.72
CA LEU A 109 -8.38 -0.33 -11.30
C LEU A 109 -8.31 -0.25 -12.83
N GLY A 110 -9.28 0.43 -13.45
CA GLY A 110 -9.32 0.61 -14.90
C GLY A 110 -8.19 1.48 -15.44
N ALA A 111 -7.67 2.41 -14.64
CA ALA A 111 -6.54 3.27 -14.97
C ALA A 111 -5.16 2.68 -14.57
N ALA A 112 -5.13 1.49 -13.94
CA ALA A 112 -3.90 0.89 -13.45
C ALA A 112 -2.98 0.47 -14.60
N SER A 113 -1.68 0.66 -14.41
CA SER A 113 -0.68 0.22 -15.39
C SER A 113 -0.47 -1.29 -15.33
N LEU A 114 -0.51 -1.96 -16.48
CA LEU A 114 -0.18 -3.38 -16.61
C LEU A 114 1.33 -3.53 -16.79
N VAL A 115 2.01 -4.14 -15.81
CA VAL A 115 3.45 -4.40 -15.83
C VAL A 115 3.68 -5.87 -15.51
N ASN A 116 4.31 -6.60 -16.44
CA ASN A 116 4.62 -8.02 -16.30
C ASN A 116 3.41 -8.88 -15.86
N GLY A 117 2.25 -8.67 -16.50
CA GLY A 117 1.02 -9.41 -16.18
C GLY A 117 0.32 -9.00 -14.88
N GLN A 118 0.77 -7.94 -14.21
CA GLN A 118 0.14 -7.40 -13.00
C GLN A 118 -0.33 -5.96 -13.20
N TYR A 119 -1.57 -5.68 -12.84
CA TYR A 119 -2.07 -4.33 -12.71
C TYR A 119 -1.58 -3.71 -11.40
N TRP A 120 -0.91 -2.57 -11.50
CA TRP A 120 -0.44 -1.81 -10.36
C TRP A 120 -1.43 -0.70 -10.05
N ALA A 121 -2.47 -1.06 -9.30
CA ALA A 121 -3.50 -0.12 -8.88
C ALA A 121 -3.07 0.59 -7.58
N GLN A 122 -3.33 1.89 -7.50
CA GLN A 122 -3.02 2.72 -6.33
C GLN A 122 -4.22 3.56 -5.91
N TRP A 123 -4.33 3.80 -4.61
CA TRP A 123 -5.37 4.63 -4.02
C TRP A 123 -4.79 5.49 -2.91
N GLU A 124 -5.09 6.79 -2.94
CA GLU A 124 -4.88 7.66 -1.78
C GLU A 124 -5.92 7.32 -0.72
N LEU A 125 -5.49 7.10 0.53
CA LEU A 125 -6.38 6.80 1.65
C LEU A 125 -7.18 8.04 2.03
N GLN A 126 -8.51 7.93 1.99
CA GLN A 126 -9.43 9.05 2.24
C GLN A 126 -10.45 8.75 3.32
N SER A 127 -10.89 7.50 3.46
CA SER A 127 -11.94 7.12 4.40
C SER A 127 -11.85 5.66 4.84
N LYS A 128 -12.52 5.34 5.95
CA LYS A 128 -12.64 3.96 6.45
C LYS A 128 -13.39 3.05 5.47
N ALA A 129 -14.45 3.55 4.83
CA ALA A 129 -15.20 2.79 3.82
C ALA A 129 -14.32 2.40 2.63
N GLN A 130 -13.50 3.33 2.13
CA GLN A 130 -12.54 3.03 1.08
C GLN A 130 -11.50 2.00 1.57
N LEU A 131 -10.96 2.15 2.78
CA LEU A 131 -10.04 1.19 3.37
C LEU A 131 -10.64 -0.23 3.41
N ASP A 132 -11.92 -0.36 3.82
CA ASP A 132 -12.63 -1.63 3.83
C ASP A 132 -12.73 -2.25 2.42
N GLU A 133 -13.00 -1.44 1.39
CA GLU A 133 -13.00 -1.88 -0.01
C GLU A 133 -11.61 -2.35 -0.47
N LEU A 134 -10.55 -1.64 -0.11
CA LEU A 134 -9.18 -2.02 -0.46
C LEU A 134 -8.76 -3.33 0.23
N MET A 135 -9.22 -3.56 1.46
CA MET A 135 -9.00 -4.83 2.16
C MET A 135 -9.72 -6.00 1.46
N LEU A 136 -10.89 -5.78 0.85
CA LEU A 136 -11.54 -6.81 0.03
C LEU A 136 -10.71 -7.16 -1.21
N ILE A 137 -10.07 -6.17 -1.84
CA ILE A 137 -9.17 -6.39 -2.98
C ILE A 137 -7.92 -7.17 -2.55
N ALA A 138 -7.28 -6.75 -1.46
CA ALA A 138 -6.09 -7.42 -0.93
C ALA A 138 -6.38 -8.89 -0.55
N ALA A 139 -7.51 -9.13 0.12
CA ALA A 139 -7.94 -10.48 0.48
C ALA A 139 -8.21 -11.36 -0.76
N ALA A 140 -8.82 -10.81 -1.81
CA ALA A 140 -9.03 -11.55 -3.06
C ALA A 140 -7.71 -11.94 -3.73
N CYS A 141 -6.72 -11.03 -3.73
CA CYS A 141 -5.39 -11.31 -4.31
C CYS A 141 -4.61 -12.37 -3.51
N LEU A 142 -4.83 -12.43 -2.20
CA LEU A 142 -4.25 -13.45 -1.32
C LEU A 142 -4.91 -14.83 -1.49
N ALA A 143 -6.23 -14.87 -1.73
CA ALA A 143 -6.94 -16.13 -1.92
C ALA A 143 -6.52 -16.88 -3.20
N ASP A 144 -6.11 -16.15 -4.24
CA ASP A 144 -5.64 -16.74 -5.50
C ASP A 144 -4.29 -17.47 -5.37
N ASP A 145 -3.49 -17.17 -4.33
CA ASP A 145 -2.22 -17.88 -4.08
C ASP A 145 -2.39 -19.30 -3.61
N THR A 146 -3.42 -19.56 -2.81
CA THR A 146 -3.61 -20.84 -2.14
C THR A 146 -3.95 -21.98 -3.10
N VAL A 147 -4.27 -21.65 -4.37
CA VAL A 147 -4.69 -22.61 -5.41
C VAL A 147 -3.52 -23.00 -6.34
N ALA A 148 -2.37 -22.32 -6.24
CA ALA A 148 -1.20 -22.61 -7.07
C ALA A 148 -0.23 -23.57 -6.35
N VAL A 149 -0.67 -24.80 -6.08
CA VAL A 149 0.20 -25.95 -5.71
C VAL A 149 -0.25 -27.19 -6.46
#